data_AF-A0A344WDM0-F1
#
_entry.id   AF-A0A344WDM0-F1
#
_cell.length_a   1.000
_cell.length_b   1.000
_cell.length_c   1.000
_cell.angle_alpha   90.00
_cell.angle_beta   90.00
_cell.angle_gamma   90.00
#
_symmetry.space_group_name_H-M   'P 1'
#
loop_
_entity.id
_entity.type
_entity.pdbx_description
1 polymer ?
#
loop_
_entity_poly.entity_id
_entity_poly.type
_entity_poly.pdbx_seq_one_letter_code
_entity_poly.pdbx_strand_id
1 'polypeptide(L)'
;MTDRKNTAFPPTRAGHLLLAGVLVAGAVAAYALFLSKSGTADRLSADPAIERTLENLRTVSAGIYADETRLAAVHFGDASPEDETDIPALEDRIKAQRAEAAQLWQDLGALMELPPPGGGAGGLVRFPSTAVEKSNYDQVYHPIVGPQPSKMPGGFSFRFDRVIPQTDGSLLHRLDARAGGAIKWERELRRARTQGHYTVEATIDRIWPGVVYAPLWLFAEGPQAWGHEFDFELVNGALEFNLHNGRGGFNMHRAEKDLTGHRMRYEIIRRPGKVTMRATSLTDGWGEELVITPEKVAAWARQPGAPEGLTFPPDNVAMFPVTELWRCKWPEWCGKWEDLPPGTYVDMIVHGYRVDL
;
A
#
# COMPACT_ATOMS: atom_id res chain seq x y z
N MET A 1 -24.52 -21.40 61.42
CA MET A 1 -24.42 -21.98 60.07
C MET A 1 -25.37 -21.25 59.16
N THR A 2 -24.86 -20.35 58.31
CA THR A 2 -25.50 -19.90 57.07
C THR A 2 -24.44 -19.15 56.27
N ASP A 3 -23.77 -19.86 55.36
CA ASP A 3 -22.86 -19.28 54.38
C ASP A 3 -23.66 -18.54 53.30
N ARG A 4 -23.36 -17.24 53.11
CA ARG A 4 -23.72 -16.48 51.92
C ARG A 4 -22.77 -16.88 50.79
N LYS A 5 -23.28 -17.58 49.78
CA LYS A 5 -22.58 -17.73 48.49
C LYS A 5 -22.62 -16.40 47.72
N ASN A 6 -21.46 -15.79 47.53
CA ASN A 6 -21.23 -14.76 46.53
C ASN A 6 -21.39 -15.38 45.13
N THR A 7 -22.43 -14.98 44.40
CA THR A 7 -22.51 -15.18 42.95
C THR A 7 -22.02 -13.91 42.26
N ALA A 8 -20.72 -13.89 41.95
CA ALA A 8 -20.19 -12.93 40.98
C ALA A 8 -20.65 -13.36 39.58
N PHE A 9 -21.40 -12.50 38.90
CA PHE A 9 -21.70 -12.65 37.48
C PHE A 9 -20.43 -12.34 36.67
N PRO A 10 -20.00 -13.20 35.74
CA PRO A 10 -18.93 -12.84 34.83
C PRO A 10 -19.46 -11.82 33.80
N PRO A 11 -18.73 -10.73 33.51
CA PRO A 11 -19.13 -9.81 32.45
C PRO A 11 -19.03 -10.51 31.10
N THR A 12 -20.09 -10.45 30.30
CA THR A 12 -20.13 -11.05 28.96
C THR A 12 -19.33 -10.20 27.97
N ARG A 13 -18.71 -10.85 26.97
CA ARG A 13 -17.93 -10.21 25.87
C ARG A 13 -18.65 -9.05 25.17
N ALA A 14 -19.99 -9.06 25.13
CA ALA A 14 -20.80 -7.99 24.57
C ALA A 14 -20.65 -6.65 25.33
N GLY A 15 -20.45 -6.69 26.66
CA GLY A 15 -20.24 -5.50 27.47
C GLY A 15 -18.91 -4.77 27.19
N HIS A 16 -17.89 -5.49 26.71
CA HIS A 16 -16.59 -4.91 26.37
C HIS A 16 -16.61 -4.15 25.03
N LEU A 17 -17.42 -4.58 24.05
CA LEU A 17 -17.56 -3.92 22.75
C LEU A 17 -18.42 -2.64 22.83
N LEU A 18 -19.49 -2.67 23.65
CA LEU A 18 -20.31 -1.50 23.95
C LEU A 18 -19.51 -0.39 24.66
N LEU A 19 -18.64 -0.75 25.60
CA LEU A 19 -17.75 0.22 26.27
C LEU A 19 -16.76 0.84 25.28
N ALA A 20 -16.18 0.05 24.37
CA ALA A 20 -15.23 0.54 23.37
C ALA A 20 -15.88 1.53 22.39
N GLY A 21 -17.08 1.25 21.89
CA GLY A 21 -17.81 2.15 20.99
C GLY A 21 -18.21 3.48 21.63
N VAL A 22 -18.67 3.46 22.88
CA VAL A 22 -19.03 4.68 23.63
C VAL A 22 -17.80 5.50 24.00
N LEU A 23 -16.68 4.86 24.35
CA LEU A 23 -15.43 5.55 24.66
C LEU A 23 -14.81 6.24 23.44
N VAL A 24 -14.93 5.65 22.25
CA VAL A 24 -14.45 6.26 21.00
C VAL A 24 -15.32 7.45 20.58
N ALA A 25 -16.65 7.33 20.66
CA ALA A 25 -17.55 8.46 20.40
C ALA A 25 -17.31 9.62 21.40
N GLY A 26 -17.03 9.30 22.67
CA GLY A 26 -16.64 10.28 23.68
C GLY A 26 -15.29 10.95 23.38
N ALA A 27 -14.30 10.21 22.89
CA ALA A 27 -12.99 10.76 22.50
C ALA A 27 -13.09 11.69 21.28
N VAL A 28 -13.92 11.35 20.28
CA VAL A 28 -14.17 12.20 19.11
C VAL A 28 -14.88 13.49 19.52
N ALA A 29 -15.89 13.41 20.41
CA ALA A 29 -16.57 14.59 20.93
C ALA A 29 -15.64 15.49 21.78
N ALA A 30 -14.78 14.89 22.61
CA ALA A 30 -13.79 15.62 23.41
C ALA A 30 -12.72 16.30 22.54
N TYR A 31 -12.27 15.64 21.47
CA TYR A 31 -11.31 16.18 20.51
C TYR A 31 -11.90 17.36 19.70
N ALA A 32 -13.17 17.24 19.26
CA ALA A 32 -13.90 18.33 18.62
C ALA A 32 -14.08 19.55 19.55
N LEU A 33 -14.38 19.30 20.83
CA LEU A 33 -14.47 20.35 21.86
C LEU A 33 -13.11 21.01 22.15
N PHE A 34 -12.02 20.24 22.16
CA PHE A 34 -10.66 20.76 22.35
C PHE A 34 -10.26 21.69 21.19
N LEU A 35 -10.53 21.28 19.95
CA LEU A 35 -10.29 22.08 18.74
C LEU A 35 -11.15 23.36 18.69
N SER A 36 -12.37 23.33 19.25
CA SER A 36 -13.24 24.50 19.33
C SER A 36 -12.77 25.58 20.32
N LYS A 37 -11.94 25.21 21.30
CA LYS A 37 -11.43 26.14 22.34
C LYS A 37 -10.10 26.79 21.97
N SER A 38 -9.31 26.18 21.09
CA SER A 38 -8.13 26.81 20.48
C SER A 38 -8.60 27.72 19.34
N GLY A 39 -8.82 29.00 19.63
CA GLY A 39 -9.46 30.01 18.76
C GLY A 39 -8.75 30.37 17.44
N THR A 40 -8.35 29.39 16.65
CA THR A 40 -7.75 29.53 15.30
C THR A 40 -8.38 28.56 14.30
N ALA A 41 -9.69 28.35 14.40
CA ALA A 41 -10.44 27.64 13.36
C ALA A 41 -11.35 28.65 12.65
N ASP A 42 -10.82 29.25 11.57
CA ASP A 42 -11.67 29.44 10.40
C ASP A 42 -12.38 28.11 10.18
N ARG A 43 -13.71 28.13 10.08
CA ARG A 43 -14.54 26.95 9.88
C ARG A 43 -14.07 26.21 8.63
N LEU A 44 -13.17 25.24 8.82
CA LEU A 44 -12.92 24.17 7.87
C LEU A 44 -14.27 23.48 7.68
N SER A 45 -14.91 23.73 6.54
CA SER A 45 -16.06 22.94 6.11
C SER A 45 -15.65 21.48 6.18
N ALA A 46 -16.40 20.66 6.92
CA ALA A 46 -16.15 19.22 6.98
C ALA A 46 -16.14 18.67 5.55
N ASP A 47 -15.10 17.91 5.21
CA ASP A 47 -14.97 17.29 3.90
C ASP A 47 -16.22 16.43 3.62
N PRO A 48 -16.96 16.64 2.52
CA PRO A 48 -18.13 15.83 2.18
C PRO A 48 -17.84 14.31 2.13
N ALA A 49 -16.60 13.91 1.87
CA ALA A 49 -16.18 12.51 1.93
C ALA A 49 -16.11 11.97 3.37
N ILE A 50 -15.75 12.80 4.35
CA ILE A 50 -15.79 12.44 5.78
C ILE A 50 -17.25 12.25 6.20
N GLU A 51 -18.13 13.20 5.87
CA GLU A 51 -19.55 13.14 6.22
C GLU A 51 -20.21 11.88 5.65
N ARG A 52 -19.97 11.58 4.36
CA ARG A 52 -20.50 10.38 3.71
C ARG A 52 -19.95 9.09 4.32
N THR A 53 -18.66 9.04 4.64
CA THR A 53 -18.06 7.86 5.28
C THR A 53 -18.64 7.62 6.68
N LEU A 54 -18.86 8.68 7.45
CA LEU A 54 -19.52 8.60 8.76
C LEU A 54 -20.98 8.14 8.66
N GLU A 55 -21.72 8.60 7.65
CA GLU A 55 -23.10 8.16 7.39
C GLU A 55 -23.19 6.68 7.04
N ASN A 56 -22.30 6.21 6.15
CA ASN A 56 -22.21 4.79 5.81
C ASN A 56 -21.83 3.95 7.04
N LEU A 57 -20.86 4.41 7.82
CA LEU A 57 -20.42 3.72 9.03
C LEU A 57 -21.55 3.59 10.06
N ARG A 58 -22.36 4.65 10.21
CA ARG A 58 -23.55 4.63 11.06
C ARG A 58 -24.57 3.60 10.58
N THR A 59 -24.81 3.54 9.27
CA THR A 59 -25.75 2.60 8.64
C THR A 59 -25.32 1.15 8.86
N VAL A 60 -24.07 0.82 8.54
CA VAL A 60 -23.51 -0.53 8.71
C VAL A 60 -23.48 -0.93 10.19
N SER A 61 -23.08 -0.03 11.08
CA SER A 61 -23.05 -0.30 12.52
C SER A 61 -24.45 -0.56 13.10
N ALA A 62 -25.49 0.13 12.60
CA ALA A 62 -26.87 -0.13 12.97
C ALA A 62 -27.35 -1.51 12.48
N GLY A 63 -26.94 -1.90 11.27
CA GLY A 63 -27.19 -3.24 10.72
C GLY A 63 -26.57 -4.35 11.58
N ILE A 64 -25.28 -4.22 11.93
CA ILE A 64 -24.58 -5.17 12.81
C ILE A 64 -25.33 -5.30 14.14
N TYR A 65 -25.71 -4.17 14.76
CA TYR A 65 -26.41 -4.20 16.04
C TYR A 65 -27.76 -4.91 15.94
N ALA A 66 -28.54 -4.66 14.88
CA ALA A 66 -29.83 -5.30 14.67
C ALA A 66 -29.70 -6.81 14.46
N ASP A 67 -28.78 -7.24 13.59
CA ASP A 67 -28.53 -8.65 13.33
C ASP A 67 -27.97 -9.35 14.60
N GLU A 68 -27.00 -8.76 15.30
CA GLU A 68 -26.47 -9.34 16.56
C GLU A 68 -27.52 -9.45 17.66
N THR A 69 -28.41 -8.46 17.78
CA THR A 69 -29.53 -8.49 18.74
C THR A 69 -30.50 -9.62 18.40
N ARG A 70 -30.82 -9.80 17.12
CA ARG A 70 -31.66 -10.91 16.65
C ARG A 70 -30.99 -12.26 16.89
N LEU A 71 -29.69 -12.38 16.60
CA LEU A 71 -28.92 -13.61 16.90
C LEU A 71 -29.01 -13.94 18.39
N ALA A 72 -28.77 -12.97 19.25
CA ALA A 72 -28.86 -13.16 20.69
C ALA A 72 -30.27 -13.62 21.12
N ALA A 73 -31.33 -12.96 20.61
CA ALA A 73 -32.70 -13.35 20.93
C ALA A 73 -33.02 -14.79 20.51
N VAL A 74 -32.55 -15.24 19.34
CA VAL A 74 -32.70 -16.63 18.90
C VAL A 74 -31.92 -17.60 19.79
N HIS A 75 -30.67 -17.27 20.15
CA HIS A 75 -29.83 -18.11 20.99
C HIS A 75 -30.33 -18.25 22.44
N PHE A 76 -30.97 -17.21 22.98
CA PHE A 76 -31.51 -17.21 24.35
C PHE A 76 -32.98 -17.66 24.41
N GLY A 77 -33.61 -17.97 23.28
CA GLY A 77 -35.00 -18.44 23.22
C GLY A 77 -36.05 -17.35 23.33
N ASP A 78 -35.65 -16.08 23.19
CA ASP A 78 -36.54 -14.92 23.15
C ASP A 78 -37.16 -14.70 21.75
N ALA A 79 -36.62 -15.37 20.73
CA ALA A 79 -37.14 -15.42 19.36
C ALA A 79 -36.94 -16.82 18.76
N SER A 80 -37.74 -17.15 17.74
CA SER A 80 -37.57 -18.38 16.96
C SER A 80 -36.90 -18.06 15.63
N PRO A 81 -36.04 -18.95 15.10
CA PRO A 81 -35.54 -18.83 13.74
C PRO A 81 -36.70 -18.97 12.74
N GLU A 82 -36.63 -18.24 11.63
CA GLU A 82 -37.64 -18.31 10.58
C GLU A 82 -37.59 -19.65 9.81
N ASP A 83 -36.37 -20.16 9.57
CA ASP A 83 -36.10 -21.48 9.01
C ASP A 83 -34.69 -21.97 9.40
N GLU A 84 -34.29 -23.15 8.90
CA GLU A 84 -32.97 -23.75 9.17
C GLU A 84 -31.78 -22.94 8.61
N THR A 85 -32.03 -22.00 7.69
CA THR A 85 -31.00 -21.17 7.06
C THR A 85 -30.88 -19.77 7.68
N ASP A 86 -31.83 -19.37 8.52
CA ASP A 86 -31.89 -18.04 9.14
C ASP A 86 -30.61 -17.73 9.97
N ILE A 87 -30.20 -18.65 10.85
CA ILE A 87 -29.02 -18.44 11.70
C ILE A 87 -27.73 -18.37 10.87
N PRO A 88 -27.41 -19.34 9.99
CA PRO A 88 -26.23 -19.24 9.12
C PRO A 88 -26.20 -17.97 8.26
N ALA A 89 -27.34 -17.59 7.66
CA ALA A 89 -27.42 -16.39 6.85
C ALA A 89 -27.18 -15.12 7.66
N LEU A 90 -27.65 -15.10 8.91
CA LEU A 90 -27.48 -13.97 9.81
C LEU A 90 -26.03 -13.86 10.31
N GLU A 91 -25.36 -14.97 10.60
CA GLU A 91 -23.92 -14.99 10.91
C GLU A 91 -23.06 -14.49 9.73
N ASP A 92 -23.37 -14.91 8.51
CA ASP A 92 -22.69 -14.47 7.30
C ASP A 92 -22.90 -12.96 7.04
N ARG A 93 -24.12 -12.44 7.25
CA ARG A 93 -24.39 -11.00 7.16
C ARG A 93 -23.59 -10.20 8.19
N ILE A 94 -23.57 -10.62 9.46
CA ILE A 94 -22.78 -9.96 10.50
C ILE A 94 -21.30 -9.93 10.12
N LYS A 95 -20.77 -11.04 9.59
CA LYS A 95 -19.37 -11.12 9.16
C LYS A 95 -19.08 -10.16 8.00
N ALA A 96 -19.96 -10.09 7.01
CA ALA A 96 -19.82 -9.17 5.87
C ALA A 96 -19.89 -7.70 6.32
N GLN A 97 -20.88 -7.33 7.13
CA GLN A 97 -21.04 -5.98 7.66
C GLN A 97 -19.86 -5.57 8.55
N ARG A 98 -19.29 -6.48 9.36
CA ARG A 98 -18.08 -6.19 10.15
C ARG A 98 -16.86 -5.91 9.27
N ALA A 99 -16.72 -6.64 8.15
CA ALA A 99 -15.65 -6.36 7.19
C ALA A 99 -15.85 -4.99 6.52
N GLU A 100 -17.09 -4.66 6.15
CA GLU A 100 -17.45 -3.34 5.60
C GLU A 100 -17.20 -2.21 6.60
N ALA A 101 -17.62 -2.36 7.86
CA ALA A 101 -17.36 -1.39 8.92
C ALA A 101 -15.86 -1.20 9.17
N ALA A 102 -15.07 -2.28 9.14
CA ALA A 102 -13.62 -2.19 9.27
C ALA A 102 -13.00 -1.39 8.11
N GLN A 103 -13.50 -1.56 6.88
CA GLN A 103 -13.06 -0.77 5.73
C GLN A 103 -13.45 0.71 5.88
N LEU A 104 -14.69 1.00 6.28
CA LEU A 104 -15.15 2.38 6.49
C LEU A 104 -14.38 3.10 7.61
N TRP A 105 -14.02 2.40 8.69
CA TRP A 105 -13.14 2.94 9.72
C TRP A 105 -11.74 3.25 9.20
N GLN A 106 -11.19 2.42 8.32
CA GLN A 106 -9.91 2.71 7.67
C GLN A 106 -10.02 3.93 6.75
N ASP A 107 -11.07 4.01 5.95
CA ASP A 107 -11.33 5.11 5.02
C ASP A 107 -11.48 6.43 5.77
N LEU A 108 -12.25 6.44 6.86
CA LEU A 108 -12.36 7.58 7.77
C LEU A 108 -11.00 7.97 8.35
N GLY A 109 -10.18 6.98 8.74
CA GLY A 109 -8.80 7.21 9.17
C GLY A 109 -7.95 7.95 8.13
N ALA A 110 -8.01 7.59 6.85
CA ALA A 110 -7.28 8.36 5.81
C ALA A 110 -7.81 9.78 5.66
N LEU A 111 -9.13 9.95 5.71
CA LEU A 111 -9.73 11.27 5.51
C LEU A 111 -9.47 12.20 6.69
N MET A 112 -9.29 11.66 7.90
CA MET A 112 -9.03 12.42 9.12
C MET A 112 -7.54 12.63 9.42
N GLU A 113 -6.63 12.01 8.65
CA GLU A 113 -5.22 12.37 8.71
C GLU A 113 -5.04 13.82 8.24
N LEU A 114 -4.46 14.65 9.13
CA LEU A 114 -4.14 16.04 8.82
C LEU A 114 -3.43 16.13 7.47
N PRO A 115 -3.81 17.09 6.60
CA PRO A 115 -3.10 17.29 5.34
C PRO A 115 -1.60 17.45 5.66
N PRO A 116 -0.72 16.76 4.94
CA PRO A 116 0.71 16.93 5.13
C PRO A 116 1.06 18.42 4.96
N PRO A 117 2.06 18.94 5.70
CA PRO A 117 2.51 20.31 5.50
C PRO A 117 2.89 20.51 4.03
N GLY A 118 2.19 21.45 3.38
CA GLY A 118 2.48 22.03 2.06
C GLY A 118 3.07 21.07 1.02
N GLY A 119 2.23 20.30 0.34
CA GLY A 119 2.65 19.66 -0.91
C GLY A 119 3.12 20.73 -1.91
N GLY A 120 4.33 20.58 -2.44
CA GLY A 120 4.77 21.36 -3.60
C GLY A 120 3.82 21.18 -4.79
N ALA A 121 3.99 21.95 -5.86
CA ALA A 121 3.07 22.16 -6.99
C ALA A 121 2.46 20.93 -7.74
N GLY A 122 2.66 19.70 -7.28
CA GLY A 122 2.03 18.47 -7.80
C GLY A 122 1.28 17.61 -6.77
N GLY A 123 1.10 18.06 -5.52
CA GLY A 123 0.34 17.32 -4.50
C GLY A 123 1.02 16.04 -3.99
N LEU A 124 2.32 15.86 -4.24
CA LEU A 124 3.10 14.75 -3.70
C LEU A 124 3.45 14.97 -2.23
N VAL A 125 3.39 13.89 -1.45
CA VAL A 125 4.00 13.78 -0.13
C VAL A 125 5.52 13.78 -0.30
N ARG A 126 6.18 14.66 0.46
CA ARG A 126 7.64 14.77 0.52
C ARG A 126 8.19 13.94 1.67
N PHE A 127 9.42 13.49 1.51
CA PHE A 127 10.11 12.70 2.51
C PHE A 127 10.74 13.62 3.58
N PRO A 128 10.81 13.18 4.85
CA PRO A 128 11.55 13.90 5.88
C PRO A 128 13.02 14.05 5.46
N SER A 129 13.62 15.21 5.72
CA SER A 129 15.04 15.48 5.41
C SER A 129 16.01 14.74 6.34
N THR A 130 15.52 14.06 7.37
CA THR A 130 16.29 13.24 8.31
C THR A 130 16.09 11.77 8.02
N ALA A 131 17.18 11.00 8.07
CA ALA A 131 17.12 9.55 7.89
C ALA A 131 16.19 8.88 8.91
N VAL A 132 15.35 8.02 8.38
CA VAL A 132 14.38 7.18 9.09
C VAL A 132 15.14 5.96 9.63
N GLU A 133 15.41 5.94 10.94
CA GLU A 133 16.05 4.78 11.59
C GLU A 133 15.10 3.58 11.69
N LYS A 134 15.67 2.37 11.60
CA LYS A 134 14.99 1.06 11.52
C LYS A 134 13.88 0.80 12.57
N SER A 135 13.86 1.50 13.69
CA SER A 135 13.05 1.19 14.88
C SER A 135 11.73 1.96 14.99
N ASN A 136 11.45 2.93 14.11
CA ASN A 136 10.29 3.82 14.30
C ASN A 136 9.20 3.58 13.25
N TYR A 137 8.13 2.89 13.67
CA TYR A 137 7.02 2.46 12.80
C TYR A 137 6.04 3.56 12.37
N ASP A 138 6.17 4.79 12.92
CA ASP A 138 5.30 5.93 12.59
C ASP A 138 5.88 6.80 11.45
N GLN A 139 6.72 6.20 10.59
CA GLN A 139 7.48 6.92 9.58
C GLN A 139 6.88 6.83 8.18
N VAL A 140 7.20 7.83 7.37
CA VAL A 140 6.65 8.02 6.02
C VAL A 140 6.93 6.82 5.10
N TYR A 141 8.07 6.15 5.33
CA TYR A 141 8.55 4.95 4.65
C TYR A 141 9.43 4.14 5.62
N HIS A 142 9.67 2.86 5.32
CA HIS A 142 10.70 2.04 5.97
C HIS A 142 11.77 1.58 4.97
N PRO A 143 13.06 1.79 5.25
CA PRO A 143 14.14 1.17 4.49
C PRO A 143 14.08 -0.35 4.58
N ILE A 144 14.11 -1.00 3.44
CA ILE A 144 14.32 -2.45 3.35
C ILE A 144 15.82 -2.68 3.59
N VAL A 145 16.17 -3.55 4.55
CA VAL A 145 17.56 -3.81 4.91
C VAL A 145 17.79 -5.31 5.04
N GLY A 146 18.86 -5.78 4.40
CA GLY A 146 19.34 -7.15 4.57
C GLY A 146 19.92 -7.74 3.30
N PRO A 147 20.54 -8.93 3.42
CA PRO A 147 21.09 -9.67 2.28
C PRO A 147 20.01 -10.01 1.25
N GLN A 148 20.38 -9.94 -0.03
CA GLN A 148 19.49 -10.23 -1.16
C GLN A 148 20.07 -11.37 -2.03
N PRO A 149 20.16 -12.60 -1.49
CA PRO A 149 20.81 -13.72 -2.19
C PRO A 149 20.06 -14.15 -3.45
N SER A 150 18.73 -13.93 -3.51
CA SER A 150 17.93 -14.18 -4.71
C SER A 150 18.28 -13.23 -5.84
N LYS A 151 18.50 -11.94 -5.54
CA LYS A 151 18.89 -10.91 -6.53
C LYS A 151 20.36 -11.02 -6.91
N MET A 152 21.24 -11.29 -5.94
CA MET A 152 22.68 -11.37 -6.14
C MET A 152 23.36 -12.30 -5.11
N PRO A 153 23.75 -13.53 -5.49
CA PRO A 153 24.37 -14.50 -4.58
C PRO A 153 25.73 -14.06 -4.00
N GLY A 154 26.40 -13.08 -4.63
CA GLY A 154 27.74 -12.60 -4.26
C GLY A 154 27.81 -11.61 -3.09
N GLY A 155 26.80 -11.56 -2.21
CA GLY A 155 26.83 -10.70 -1.01
C GLY A 155 26.24 -9.30 -1.18
N PHE A 156 25.33 -9.10 -2.14
CA PHE A 156 24.58 -7.85 -2.27
C PHE A 156 23.57 -7.71 -1.12
N SER A 157 23.38 -6.49 -0.61
CA SER A 157 22.40 -6.19 0.44
C SER A 157 21.71 -4.86 0.21
N PHE A 158 20.44 -4.77 0.57
CA PHE A 158 19.84 -3.45 0.79
C PHE A 158 20.32 -2.89 2.12
N ARG A 159 20.60 -1.59 2.15
CA ARG A 159 21.07 -0.89 3.35
C ARG A 159 20.37 0.44 3.53
N PHE A 160 20.17 0.84 4.79
CA PHE A 160 19.53 2.10 5.11
C PHE A 160 20.39 3.31 4.70
N ASP A 161 21.71 3.21 4.79
CA ASP A 161 22.67 4.26 4.38
C ASP A 161 22.78 4.44 2.85
N ARG A 162 21.98 3.68 2.09
CA ARG A 162 21.79 3.81 0.65
C ARG A 162 20.47 4.49 0.28
N VAL A 163 19.70 4.91 1.28
CA VAL A 163 18.49 5.74 1.13
C VAL A 163 18.80 7.06 1.83
N ILE A 164 19.14 8.09 1.06
CA ILE A 164 19.69 9.35 1.56
C ILE A 164 18.65 10.45 1.37
N PRO A 165 18.00 10.93 2.45
CA PRO A 165 17.08 12.04 2.32
C PRO A 165 17.78 13.34 1.94
N GLN A 166 17.09 14.12 1.13
CA GLN A 166 17.56 15.40 0.64
C GLN A 166 16.82 16.55 1.33
N THR A 167 17.42 17.74 1.31
CA THR A 167 16.83 18.95 1.92
C THR A 167 15.59 19.46 1.21
N ASP A 168 15.39 19.10 -0.06
CA ASP A 168 14.22 19.43 -0.87
C ASP A 168 13.05 18.44 -0.68
N GLY A 169 13.21 17.45 0.22
CA GLY A 169 12.22 16.43 0.52
C GLY A 169 12.16 15.29 -0.51
N SER A 170 13.16 15.16 -1.38
CA SER A 170 13.38 13.96 -2.20
C SER A 170 14.19 12.90 -1.42
N LEU A 171 14.17 11.66 -1.93
CA LEU A 171 15.07 10.58 -1.49
C LEU A 171 16.02 10.21 -2.62
N LEU A 172 17.29 10.10 -2.29
CA LEU A 172 18.29 9.54 -3.17
C LEU A 172 18.50 8.06 -2.83
N HIS A 173 18.12 7.18 -3.75
CA HIS A 173 18.55 5.78 -3.73
C HIS A 173 19.93 5.69 -4.36
N ARG A 174 20.88 5.10 -3.65
CA ARG A 174 22.28 4.98 -4.07
C ARG A 174 22.70 3.53 -4.17
N LEU A 175 23.46 3.19 -5.20
CA LEU A 175 23.95 1.84 -5.48
C LEU A 175 25.45 1.84 -5.72
N ASP A 176 26.11 0.83 -5.15
CA ASP A 176 27.47 0.42 -5.49
C ASP A 176 27.54 -1.09 -5.76
N ALA A 177 28.75 -1.63 -5.90
CA ALA A 177 28.96 -3.05 -6.19
C ALA A 177 28.38 -4.02 -5.15
N ARG A 178 28.14 -3.57 -3.91
CA ARG A 178 27.77 -4.40 -2.75
C ARG A 178 26.41 -4.05 -2.15
N ALA A 179 25.90 -2.85 -2.38
CA ALA A 179 24.65 -2.44 -1.76
C ALA A 179 23.87 -1.41 -2.54
N GLY A 180 22.54 -1.53 -2.48
CA GLY A 180 21.56 -0.60 -3.04
C GLY A 180 20.60 -0.08 -1.98
N GLY A 181 19.72 0.83 -2.41
CA GLY A 181 18.67 1.43 -1.58
C GLY A 181 17.29 0.91 -1.96
N ALA A 182 16.48 0.59 -0.96
CA ALA A 182 15.10 0.15 -1.14
C ALA A 182 14.24 0.68 0.02
N ILE A 183 13.01 1.10 -0.27
CA ILE A 183 12.04 1.51 0.74
C ILE A 183 10.68 0.91 0.43
N LYS A 184 9.95 0.56 1.50
CA LYS A 184 8.52 0.33 1.48
C LYS A 184 7.83 1.56 2.03
N TRP A 185 6.72 2.02 1.46
CA TRP A 185 6.02 3.17 2.02
C TRP A 185 5.08 2.73 3.13
N GLU A 186 5.24 3.35 4.31
CA GLU A 186 4.74 2.78 5.56
C GLU A 186 3.98 3.79 6.42
N ARG A 187 3.95 5.09 6.04
CA ARG A 187 2.94 6.01 6.59
C ARG A 187 1.54 5.46 6.43
N GLU A 188 1.38 4.63 5.42
CA GLU A 188 0.18 3.85 5.19
C GLU A 188 0.31 2.51 5.90
N LEU A 189 -0.10 2.45 7.17
CA LEU A 189 -0.33 1.22 7.94
C LEU A 189 -1.38 0.28 7.29
N ARG A 190 -1.72 0.45 6.01
CA ARG A 190 -2.76 -0.30 5.31
C ARG A 190 -2.19 -1.57 4.70
N ARG A 191 -1.87 -2.53 5.58
CA ARG A 191 -1.64 -3.93 5.17
C ARG A 191 -2.81 -4.66 4.54
N ALA A 192 -3.94 -3.98 4.45
CA ALA A 192 -5.16 -4.46 3.83
C ALA A 192 -5.53 -3.72 2.53
N ARG A 193 -4.70 -2.79 2.01
CA ARG A 193 -5.09 -1.98 0.85
C ARG A 193 -5.13 -2.83 -0.43
N THR A 194 -6.34 -3.09 -0.92
CA THR A 194 -6.58 -3.88 -2.14
C THR A 194 -6.81 -3.02 -3.39
N GLN A 195 -6.97 -1.72 -3.22
CA GLN A 195 -7.23 -0.77 -4.31
C GLN A 195 -6.54 0.56 -4.01
N GLY A 196 -6.34 1.36 -5.04
CA GLY A 196 -5.77 2.70 -4.90
C GLY A 196 -5.09 3.19 -6.16
N HIS A 197 -4.73 4.47 -6.16
CA HIS A 197 -3.90 5.12 -7.16
C HIS A 197 -2.57 5.50 -6.53
N TYR A 198 -1.52 4.78 -6.90
CA TYR A 198 -0.17 4.96 -6.40
C TYR A 198 0.63 5.77 -7.42
N THR A 199 1.24 6.87 -6.98
CA THR A 199 2.02 7.77 -7.84
C THR A 199 3.41 7.97 -7.27
N VAL A 200 4.43 7.91 -8.13
CA VAL A 200 5.82 8.31 -7.84
C VAL A 200 6.29 9.28 -8.89
N GLU A 201 7.10 10.24 -8.48
CA GLU A 201 7.97 10.94 -9.41
C GLU A 201 9.44 10.57 -9.15
N ALA A 202 10.17 10.22 -10.21
CA ALA A 202 11.59 9.87 -10.11
C ALA A 202 12.40 10.42 -11.29
N THR A 203 13.70 10.61 -11.06
CA THR A 203 14.69 10.99 -12.09
C THR A 203 15.89 10.06 -12.00
N ILE A 204 16.40 9.65 -13.16
CA ILE A 204 17.57 8.81 -13.31
C ILE A 204 18.50 9.49 -14.32
N ASP A 205 19.60 10.08 -13.84
CA ASP A 205 20.48 10.93 -14.66
C ASP A 205 21.41 10.15 -15.58
N ARG A 206 21.56 8.84 -15.34
CA ARG A 206 22.37 7.95 -16.18
C ARG A 206 21.93 6.51 -16.02
N ILE A 207 21.77 5.80 -17.12
CA ILE A 207 21.55 4.36 -17.13
C ILE A 207 22.87 3.60 -17.15
N TRP A 208 22.93 2.53 -16.36
CA TRP A 208 24.11 1.68 -16.20
C TRP A 208 23.73 0.24 -16.52
N PRO A 209 24.52 -0.48 -17.33
CA PRO A 209 24.35 -1.91 -17.53
C PRO A 209 24.43 -2.69 -16.21
N GLY A 210 23.61 -3.73 -16.07
CA GLY A 210 23.55 -4.56 -14.87
C GLY A 210 22.84 -3.90 -13.68
N VAL A 211 22.09 -2.82 -13.92
CA VAL A 211 21.31 -2.11 -12.90
C VAL A 211 19.83 -2.13 -13.26
N VAL A 212 19.00 -2.31 -12.24
CA VAL A 212 17.56 -2.16 -12.33
C VAL A 212 17.14 -0.98 -11.46
N TYR A 213 16.44 -0.04 -12.07
CA TYR A 213 15.80 1.07 -11.40
C TYR A 213 14.30 0.75 -11.32
N ALA A 214 13.79 0.52 -10.11
CA ALA A 214 12.38 0.23 -9.88
C ALA A 214 11.75 1.41 -9.13
N PRO A 215 11.37 2.48 -9.84
CA PRO A 215 10.86 3.71 -9.22
C PRO A 215 9.48 3.52 -8.58
N LEU A 216 8.69 2.54 -9.03
CA LEU A 216 7.43 2.18 -8.43
C LEU A 216 7.09 0.74 -8.78
N TRP A 217 6.87 -0.08 -7.76
CA TRP A 217 6.20 -1.36 -7.92
C TRP A 217 5.26 -1.64 -6.76
N LEU A 218 4.23 -2.45 -7.00
CA LEU A 218 3.33 -2.95 -5.97
C LEU A 218 3.66 -4.41 -5.67
N PHE A 219 3.81 -4.75 -4.39
CA PHE A 219 4.07 -6.13 -3.93
C PHE A 219 2.97 -6.65 -3.03
N ALA A 220 2.61 -7.91 -3.17
CA ALA A 220 1.72 -8.60 -2.25
C ALA A 220 2.49 -9.48 -1.24
N GLU A 221 2.42 -9.14 0.05
CA GLU A 221 3.04 -9.92 1.12
C GLU A 221 2.16 -11.08 1.60
N GLY A 222 2.78 -12.22 1.89
CA GLY A 222 2.17 -13.31 2.66
C GLY A 222 1.86 -14.58 1.87
N PRO A 223 1.61 -15.70 2.56
CA PRO A 223 1.49 -17.03 1.96
C PRO A 223 0.24 -17.19 1.07
N GLN A 224 -0.77 -16.34 1.26
CA GLN A 224 -1.99 -16.36 0.45
C GLN A 224 -1.92 -15.47 -0.80
N ALA A 225 -0.87 -14.64 -0.91
CA ALA A 225 -0.76 -13.62 -1.95
C ALA A 225 0.23 -13.98 -3.08
N TRP A 226 0.83 -15.18 -3.00
CA TRP A 226 1.68 -15.79 -4.02
C TRP A 226 2.77 -14.87 -4.63
N GLY A 227 3.23 -13.82 -3.95
CA GLY A 227 4.26 -12.92 -4.49
C GLY A 227 3.82 -12.20 -5.77
N HIS A 228 2.55 -11.79 -5.84
CA HIS A 228 2.06 -10.96 -6.93
C HIS A 228 2.72 -9.59 -6.95
N GLU A 229 3.18 -9.15 -8.12
CA GLU A 229 3.84 -7.85 -8.30
C GLU A 229 3.36 -7.13 -9.58
N PHE A 230 3.31 -5.80 -9.53
CA PHE A 230 3.19 -4.94 -10.72
C PHE A 230 4.34 -3.95 -10.70
N ASP A 231 5.23 -4.01 -11.68
CA ASP A 231 6.51 -3.32 -11.60
C ASP A 231 6.72 -2.38 -12.78
N PHE A 232 7.13 -1.15 -12.47
CA PHE A 232 7.92 -0.36 -13.41
C PHE A 232 9.39 -0.63 -13.18
N GLU A 233 10.08 -1.08 -14.21
CA GLU A 233 11.52 -1.29 -14.17
C GLU A 233 12.18 -0.63 -15.37
N LEU A 234 13.09 0.31 -15.13
CA LEU A 234 13.97 0.84 -16.17
C LEU A 234 15.21 -0.05 -16.21
N VAL A 235 15.37 -0.78 -17.30
CA VAL A 235 16.42 -1.78 -17.47
C VAL A 235 17.04 -1.67 -18.85
N ASN A 236 18.37 -1.60 -18.90
CA ASN A 236 19.13 -1.52 -20.14
C ASN A 236 18.58 -0.47 -21.14
N GLY A 237 18.18 0.70 -20.63
CA GLY A 237 17.69 1.83 -21.44
C GLY A 237 16.22 1.78 -21.85
N ALA A 238 15.45 0.77 -21.43
CA ALA A 238 14.03 0.68 -21.74
C ALA A 238 13.16 0.58 -20.49
N LEU A 239 11.98 1.17 -20.56
CA LEU A 239 10.97 1.05 -19.51
C LEU A 239 10.16 -0.23 -19.72
N GLU A 240 10.17 -1.09 -18.71
CA GLU A 240 9.40 -2.33 -18.69
C GLU A 240 8.23 -2.24 -17.70
N PHE A 241 7.15 -2.90 -18.07
CA PHE A 241 5.96 -3.12 -17.26
C PHE A 241 5.88 -4.61 -16.99
N ASN A 242 6.20 -5.01 -15.76
CA ASN A 242 6.31 -6.42 -15.39
C ASN A 242 5.16 -6.84 -14.46
N LEU A 243 4.76 -8.11 -14.58
CA LEU A 243 3.80 -8.78 -13.69
C LEU A 243 4.45 -10.04 -13.13
N HIS A 244 4.50 -10.14 -11.80
CA HIS A 244 5.04 -11.33 -11.14
C HIS A 244 3.96 -12.11 -10.38
N ASN A 245 4.23 -13.39 -10.13
CA ASN A 245 3.40 -14.30 -9.35
C ASN A 245 4.21 -15.14 -8.35
N GLY A 246 5.32 -14.58 -7.86
CA GLY A 246 6.23 -15.23 -6.91
C GLY A 246 7.02 -16.42 -7.46
N ARG A 247 6.73 -16.89 -8.68
CA ARG A 247 7.47 -17.95 -9.39
C ARG A 247 8.28 -17.43 -10.56
N GLY A 248 7.99 -16.22 -11.01
CA GLY A 248 8.74 -15.51 -12.03
C GLY A 248 8.03 -14.23 -12.44
N GLY A 249 8.71 -13.43 -13.25
CA GLY A 249 8.18 -12.22 -13.87
C GLY A 249 7.81 -12.45 -15.33
N PHE A 250 6.81 -11.71 -15.79
CA PHE A 250 6.42 -11.63 -17.20
C PHE A 250 6.45 -10.18 -17.67
N ASN A 251 7.20 -9.92 -18.74
CA ASN A 251 7.22 -8.61 -19.38
C ASN A 251 5.95 -8.41 -20.20
N MET A 252 5.04 -7.57 -19.70
CA MET A 252 3.76 -7.29 -20.35
C MET A 252 3.89 -6.26 -21.46
N HIS A 253 4.83 -5.31 -21.29
CA HIS A 253 5.09 -4.23 -22.23
C HIS A 253 6.50 -3.69 -22.02
N ARG A 254 7.10 -3.24 -23.11
CA ARG A 254 8.44 -2.63 -23.14
C ARG A 254 8.43 -1.41 -24.06
N ALA A 255 8.85 -0.28 -23.51
CA ALA A 255 8.93 0.98 -24.22
C ALA A 255 10.40 1.40 -24.41
N GLU A 256 10.82 1.48 -25.68
CA GLU A 256 12.17 1.89 -26.08
C GLU A 256 12.23 3.43 -26.19
N LYS A 257 12.44 4.09 -25.04
CA LYS A 257 12.64 5.54 -24.95
C LYS A 257 13.81 5.80 -24.00
N ASP A 258 14.74 6.64 -24.43
CA ASP A 258 15.72 7.20 -23.50
C ASP A 258 15.02 8.15 -22.53
N LEU A 259 14.98 7.76 -21.25
CA LEU A 259 14.39 8.50 -20.14
C LEU A 259 15.47 9.14 -19.24
N THR A 260 16.73 9.09 -19.66
CA THR A 260 17.86 9.63 -18.90
C THR A 260 17.69 11.13 -18.65
N GLY A 261 17.72 11.54 -17.39
CA GLY A 261 17.53 12.94 -16.97
C GLY A 261 16.08 13.44 -17.03
N HIS A 262 15.13 12.61 -17.49
CA HIS A 262 13.71 12.98 -17.45
C HIS A 262 13.19 12.88 -16.03
N ARG A 263 12.40 13.87 -15.59
CA ARG A 263 11.51 13.71 -14.44
C ARG A 263 10.29 12.92 -14.87
N MET A 264 10.21 11.68 -14.44
CA MET A 264 9.15 10.75 -14.80
C MET A 264 8.13 10.65 -13.68
N ARG A 265 6.84 10.62 -14.04
CA ARG A 265 5.73 10.24 -13.17
C ARG A 265 5.31 8.82 -13.51
N TYR A 266 5.29 7.95 -12.51
CA TYR A 266 4.84 6.57 -12.59
C TYR A 266 3.57 6.43 -11.79
N GLU A 267 2.55 5.79 -12.37
CA GLU A 267 1.24 5.62 -11.77
C GLU A 267 0.80 4.16 -11.89
N ILE A 268 0.39 3.55 -10.78
CA ILE A 268 -0.32 2.27 -10.77
C ILE A 268 -1.70 2.53 -10.18
N ILE A 269 -2.75 2.33 -10.98
CA ILE A 269 -4.14 2.56 -10.62
C ILE A 269 -4.82 1.20 -10.53
N ARG A 270 -5.06 0.73 -9.32
CA ARG A 270 -5.70 -0.56 -9.05
C ARG A 270 -7.16 -0.38 -8.65
N ARG A 271 -8.03 -1.09 -9.37
CA ARG A 271 -9.49 -1.14 -9.21
C ARG A 271 -9.95 -2.60 -9.32
N PRO A 272 -11.20 -2.94 -8.93
CA PRO A 272 -11.72 -4.30 -9.10
C PRO A 272 -11.57 -4.79 -10.54
N GLY A 273 -10.94 -5.94 -10.73
CA GLY A 273 -10.74 -6.57 -12.04
C GLY A 273 -9.91 -5.76 -13.05
N LYS A 274 -9.20 -4.71 -12.62
CA LYS A 274 -8.46 -3.83 -13.52
C LYS A 274 -7.27 -3.13 -12.86
N VAL A 275 -6.13 -3.16 -13.53
CA VAL A 275 -4.99 -2.31 -13.21
C VAL A 275 -4.62 -1.47 -14.42
N THR A 276 -4.43 -0.16 -14.23
CA THR A 276 -3.83 0.71 -15.24
C THR A 276 -2.46 1.14 -14.75
N MET A 277 -1.43 0.89 -15.55
CA MET A 277 -0.08 1.40 -15.32
C MET A 277 0.19 2.53 -16.31
N ARG A 278 0.58 3.70 -15.83
CA ARG A 278 0.95 4.86 -16.67
C ARG A 278 2.33 5.37 -16.31
N ALA A 279 3.12 5.69 -17.33
CA ALA A 279 4.36 6.46 -17.19
C ALA A 279 4.25 7.74 -18.02
N THR A 280 4.65 8.88 -17.47
CA THR A 280 4.62 10.17 -18.15
C THR A 280 5.86 10.97 -17.84
N SER A 281 6.57 11.44 -18.85
CA SER A 281 7.64 12.39 -18.67
C SER A 281 7.07 13.78 -18.43
N LEU A 282 7.38 14.35 -17.27
CA LEU A 282 7.07 15.74 -16.95
C LEU A 282 8.04 16.72 -17.63
N THR A 283 9.04 16.20 -18.35
CA THR A 283 10.08 16.99 -19.04
C THR A 283 9.68 17.30 -20.48
N ASP A 284 9.22 16.31 -21.24
CA ASP A 284 8.87 16.45 -22.67
C ASP A 284 7.43 16.02 -23.01
N GLY A 285 6.65 15.57 -22.03
CA GLY A 285 5.26 15.15 -22.23
C GLY A 285 5.09 13.76 -22.84
N TRP A 286 6.16 13.00 -23.07
CA TRP A 286 6.07 11.61 -23.52
C TRP A 286 5.30 10.76 -22.51
N GLY A 287 4.54 9.75 -22.97
CA GLY A 287 3.85 8.86 -22.05
C GLY A 287 3.47 7.51 -22.65
N GLU A 288 3.29 6.55 -21.75
CA GLU A 288 2.88 5.17 -22.01
C GLU A 288 1.76 4.81 -21.03
N GLU A 289 0.80 4.01 -21.49
CA GLU A 289 -0.28 3.50 -20.66
C GLU A 289 -0.60 2.05 -21.03
N LEU A 290 -0.62 1.18 -20.01
CA LEU A 290 -1.03 -0.21 -20.15
C LEU A 290 -2.22 -0.50 -19.24
N VAL A 291 -3.33 -0.94 -19.84
CA VAL A 291 -4.49 -1.46 -19.11
C VAL A 291 -4.37 -2.99 -19.02
N ILE A 292 -4.45 -3.51 -17.80
CA ILE A 292 -4.30 -4.92 -17.45
C ILE A 292 -5.63 -5.42 -16.86
N THR A 293 -6.11 -6.55 -17.38
CA THR A 293 -7.35 -7.20 -16.92
C THR A 293 -7.13 -8.71 -16.76
N PRO A 294 -7.99 -9.43 -16.02
CA PRO A 294 -7.91 -10.88 -15.89
C PRO A 294 -7.83 -11.61 -17.23
N GLU A 295 -8.56 -11.16 -18.24
CA GLU A 295 -8.59 -11.79 -19.57
C GLU A 295 -7.25 -11.61 -20.29
N LYS A 296 -6.63 -10.43 -20.19
CA LYS A 296 -5.30 -10.19 -20.75
C LYS A 296 -4.24 -11.06 -20.08
N VAL A 297 -4.27 -11.15 -18.75
CA VAL A 297 -3.33 -12.01 -18.02
C VAL A 297 -3.54 -13.48 -18.38
N ALA A 298 -4.79 -13.94 -18.51
CA ALA A 298 -5.08 -15.31 -18.96
C ALA A 298 -4.59 -15.59 -20.39
N ALA A 299 -4.57 -14.58 -21.27
CA ALA A 299 -4.00 -14.69 -22.60
C ALA A 299 -2.46 -14.72 -22.55
N TRP A 300 -1.83 -13.85 -21.75
CA TRP A 300 -0.39 -13.84 -21.53
C TRP A 300 0.14 -15.13 -20.92
N ALA A 301 -0.60 -15.74 -19.99
CA ALA A 301 -0.25 -17.01 -19.35
C ALA A 301 -0.11 -18.18 -20.35
N ARG A 302 -0.61 -18.04 -21.58
CA ARG A 302 -0.49 -19.04 -22.65
C ARG A 302 0.66 -18.74 -23.63
N GLN A 303 1.34 -17.60 -23.47
CA GLN A 303 2.43 -17.20 -24.35
C GLN A 303 3.74 -17.91 -23.96
N PRO A 304 4.63 -18.19 -24.94
CA PRO A 304 5.98 -18.65 -24.64
C PRO A 304 6.70 -17.67 -23.71
N GLY A 305 7.33 -18.19 -22.65
CA GLY A 305 8.06 -17.39 -21.67
C GLY A 305 7.22 -16.91 -20.48
N ALA A 306 5.90 -17.13 -20.47
CA ALA A 306 5.09 -16.86 -19.28
C ALA A 306 5.44 -17.82 -18.13
N PRO A 307 5.60 -17.33 -16.88
CA PRO A 307 5.88 -18.19 -15.74
C PRO A 307 4.67 -19.09 -15.44
N GLU A 308 4.95 -20.28 -14.90
CA GLU A 308 3.91 -21.21 -14.48
C GLU A 308 2.97 -20.55 -13.45
N GLY A 309 1.67 -20.66 -13.70
CA GLY A 309 0.64 -20.11 -12.80
C GLY A 309 0.52 -18.60 -12.87
N LEU A 310 0.94 -17.93 -13.96
CA LEU A 310 0.70 -16.50 -14.15
C LEU A 310 -0.80 -16.22 -14.11
N THR A 311 -1.23 -15.42 -13.13
CA THR A 311 -2.63 -15.07 -12.90
C THR A 311 -2.75 -13.62 -12.50
N PHE A 312 -3.91 -13.02 -12.78
CA PHE A 312 -4.22 -11.69 -12.29
C PHE A 312 -4.41 -11.75 -10.76
N PRO A 313 -3.80 -10.85 -9.98
CA PRO A 313 -3.91 -10.86 -8.53
C PRO A 313 -5.38 -10.69 -8.10
N PRO A 314 -5.92 -11.57 -7.25
CA PRO A 314 -7.30 -11.46 -6.79
C PRO A 314 -7.61 -10.10 -6.13
N ASP A 315 -8.84 -9.60 -6.30
CA ASP A 315 -9.26 -8.28 -5.80
C ASP A 315 -9.19 -8.14 -4.27
N ASN A 316 -9.10 -9.23 -3.53
CA ASN A 316 -8.96 -9.24 -2.07
C ASN A 316 -7.49 -9.27 -1.58
N VAL A 317 -6.52 -9.37 -2.49
CA VAL A 317 -5.10 -9.37 -2.14
C VAL A 317 -4.64 -7.93 -1.88
N ALA A 318 -4.07 -7.67 -0.71
CA ALA A 318 -3.47 -6.37 -0.40
C ALA A 318 -2.08 -6.24 -1.04
N MET A 319 -1.77 -5.05 -1.56
CA MET A 319 -0.47 -4.78 -2.18
C MET A 319 0.09 -3.44 -1.71
N PHE A 320 1.42 -3.34 -1.68
CA PHE A 320 2.14 -2.19 -1.11
C PHE A 320 3.11 -1.59 -2.10
N PRO A 321 3.22 -0.25 -2.15
CA PRO A 321 4.19 0.42 -2.98
C PRO A 321 5.60 0.32 -2.40
N VAL A 322 6.55 0.05 -3.28
CA VAL A 322 7.97 -0.08 -2.99
C VAL A 322 8.76 0.67 -4.07
N THR A 323 9.91 1.22 -3.70
CA THR A 323 10.90 1.75 -4.65
C THR A 323 12.27 1.15 -4.36
N GLU A 324 13.00 0.76 -5.41
CA GLU A 324 14.28 0.07 -5.26
C GLU A 324 15.28 0.45 -6.35
N LEU A 325 16.56 0.39 -5.98
CA LEU A 325 17.69 0.47 -6.89
C LEU A 325 18.64 -0.67 -6.57
N TRP A 326 18.86 -1.58 -7.52
CA TRP A 326 19.61 -2.80 -7.26
C TRP A 326 20.45 -3.26 -8.45
N ARG A 327 21.51 -4.01 -8.12
CA ARG A 327 22.38 -4.66 -9.09
C ARG A 327 21.77 -5.99 -9.51
N CYS A 328 21.61 -6.18 -10.81
CA CYS A 328 21.01 -7.37 -11.38
C CYS A 328 22.06 -8.41 -11.79
N LYS A 329 21.73 -9.69 -11.59
CA LYS A 329 22.61 -10.84 -11.88
C LYS A 329 22.39 -11.46 -13.26
N TRP A 330 21.37 -11.03 -14.01
CA TRP A 330 20.94 -11.60 -15.29
C TRP A 330 21.39 -10.73 -16.46
N PRO A 331 22.64 -10.88 -16.93
CA PRO A 331 23.24 -9.98 -17.92
C PRO A 331 22.48 -9.94 -19.26
N GLU A 332 21.79 -11.01 -19.61
CA GLU A 332 20.93 -11.13 -20.80
C GLU A 332 19.73 -10.17 -20.77
N TRP A 333 19.28 -9.79 -19.58
CA TRP A 333 18.12 -8.92 -19.40
C TRP A 333 18.54 -7.48 -19.07
N CYS A 334 19.32 -7.31 -17.99
CA CYS A 334 19.67 -5.98 -17.48
C CYS A 334 21.00 -5.43 -18.02
N GLY A 335 21.70 -6.18 -18.87
CA GLY A 335 23.06 -5.88 -19.29
C GLY A 335 24.10 -6.36 -18.28
N LYS A 336 25.36 -6.47 -18.72
CA LYS A 336 26.46 -6.94 -17.88
C LYS A 336 26.95 -5.83 -16.95
N TRP A 337 26.91 -6.07 -15.65
CA TRP A 337 27.53 -5.18 -14.67
C TRP A 337 29.04 -5.07 -14.90
N GLU A 338 29.53 -3.83 -14.88
CA GLU A 338 30.95 -3.49 -14.81
C GLU A 338 31.24 -2.77 -13.50
N ASP A 339 32.35 -3.11 -12.86
CA ASP A 339 32.71 -2.49 -11.60
C ASP A 339 32.89 -0.99 -11.77
N LEU A 340 32.19 -0.24 -10.92
CA LEU A 340 32.24 1.22 -10.93
C LEU A 340 33.63 1.70 -10.51
N PRO A 341 34.14 2.81 -11.09
CA PRO A 341 35.34 3.45 -10.60
C PRO A 341 35.21 3.79 -9.10
N PRO A 342 36.32 3.79 -8.34
CA PRO A 342 36.29 4.17 -6.93
C PRO A 342 35.59 5.52 -6.71
N GLY A 343 34.66 5.56 -5.75
CA GLY A 343 33.87 6.76 -5.42
C GLY A 343 32.72 7.07 -6.38
N THR A 344 32.51 6.25 -7.41
CA THR A 344 31.34 6.37 -8.31
C THR A 344 30.17 5.59 -7.73
N TYR A 345 28.98 6.19 -7.83
CA TYR A 345 27.73 5.60 -7.40
C TYR A 345 26.71 5.68 -8.54
N VAL A 346 25.78 4.73 -8.52
CA VAL A 346 24.58 4.79 -9.35
C VAL A 346 23.46 5.33 -8.50
N ASP A 347 22.75 6.33 -9.01
CA ASP A 347 21.81 7.11 -8.24
C ASP A 347 20.43 7.15 -8.93
N MET A 348 19.37 7.08 -8.12
CA MET A 348 17.98 7.32 -8.52
C MET A 348 17.35 8.28 -7.52
N ILE A 349 16.78 9.37 -8.01
CA ILE A 349 16.13 10.38 -7.16
C ILE A 349 14.62 10.12 -7.20
N VAL A 350 14.01 9.91 -6.03
CA VAL A 350 12.57 9.82 -5.83
C VAL A 350 12.09 11.14 -5.26
N HIS A 351 11.36 11.93 -6.05
CA HIS A 351 10.96 13.29 -5.71
C HIS A 351 9.81 13.36 -4.71
N GLY A 352 9.06 12.27 -4.56
CA GLY A 352 7.91 12.18 -3.68
C GLY A 352 6.95 11.13 -4.17
N TYR A 353 5.88 10.95 -3.41
CA TYR A 353 4.88 9.94 -3.68
C TYR A 353 3.48 10.43 -3.34
N ARG A 354 2.46 9.76 -3.86
CA ARG A 354 1.06 9.98 -3.47
C ARG A 354 0.30 8.67 -3.54
N VAL A 355 -0.63 8.48 -2.62
CA VAL A 355 -1.58 7.37 -2.66
C VAL A 355 -2.97 7.93 -2.47
N ASP A 356 -3.81 7.79 -3.50
CA ASP A 356 -5.21 8.19 -3.50
C ASP A 356 -6.11 6.94 -3.53
N LEU A 357 -7.39 7.08 -3.12
CA LEU A 357 -8.37 5.98 -3.20
C LEU A 357 -8.93 5.80 -4.62
#